data_AF-A0A2P4S6B0-F1
#
_entry.id   AF-A0A2P4S6B0-F1
#
_cell.length_a   1.000
_cell.length_b   1.000
_cell.length_c   1.000
_cell.angle_alpha   90.00
_cell.angle_beta   90.00
_cell.angle_gamma   90.00
#
_symmetry.space_group_name_H-M   'P 1'
#
loop_
_entity.id
_entity.type
_entity.pdbx_description
1 polymer ?
#
loop_
_entity_poly.entity_id
_entity_poly.type
_entity_poly.pdbx_seq_one_letter_code
_entity_poly.pdbx_strand_id
1 'polypeptide(L)'
;MSQRKRSRGSGLTQGDDEDFSVVPTQSPSQVQRNLESRSQEEINRKVTELVQFLLVKDQKKIPIKRVDILKKVIREYKDVYSEIVNRAGRILQQVFGLQMVEIDTKHHIYILTSTLPRVEGENLKQ
;
A
#
# COMPACT_ATOMS: atom_id res chain seq x y z
N MET A 1 15.63 -75.43 32.80
CA MET A 1 16.71 -75.69 31.82
C MET A 1 16.91 -74.43 31.00
N SER A 2 18.18 -74.04 30.78
CA SER A 2 18.70 -73.09 29.78
C SER A 2 18.29 -71.62 29.84
N GLN A 3 19.13 -70.61 29.58
CA GLN A 3 20.57 -70.33 29.79
C GLN A 3 20.77 -68.85 29.34
N ARG A 4 21.60 -68.10 30.08
CA ARG A 4 22.56 -67.03 29.65
C ARG A 4 22.02 -65.81 28.87
N LYS A 5 22.07 -64.60 29.47
CA LYS A 5 23.16 -63.58 29.44
C LYS A 5 23.48 -63.03 28.04
N ARG A 6 23.30 -61.71 27.83
CA ARG A 6 24.35 -60.78 27.37
C ARG A 6 23.94 -59.31 27.44
N SER A 7 24.90 -58.51 27.88
CA SER A 7 24.89 -57.05 28.03
C SER A 7 25.57 -56.37 26.84
N ARG A 8 25.38 -55.03 26.78
CA ARG A 8 26.16 -53.98 26.09
C ARG A 8 25.57 -53.42 24.79
N GLY A 9 25.62 -52.09 24.69
CA GLY A 9 25.83 -51.40 23.42
C GLY A 9 25.10 -50.08 23.28
N SER A 10 25.50 -49.05 24.03
CA SER A 10 25.21 -47.65 23.70
C SER A 10 26.33 -47.12 22.80
N GLY A 11 26.02 -46.75 21.55
CA GLY A 11 26.96 -46.05 20.67
C GLY A 11 26.48 -45.84 19.22
N LEU A 12 26.47 -44.55 18.82
CA LEU A 12 26.85 -43.96 17.51
C LEU A 12 25.79 -43.99 16.37
N THR A 13 25.21 -42.84 15.95
CA THR A 13 25.57 -41.91 14.81
C THR A 13 25.50 -42.60 13.42
N GLN A 14 24.92 -42.11 12.32
CA GLN A 14 24.72 -40.76 11.72
C GLN A 14 23.90 -40.90 10.39
N GLY A 15 23.25 -39.81 9.97
CA GLY A 15 23.02 -39.43 8.54
C GLY A 15 21.60 -39.66 8.00
N ASP A 16 21.00 -38.81 7.16
CA ASP A 16 21.21 -37.43 6.68
C ASP A 16 19.85 -36.97 6.06
N ASP A 17 19.74 -35.68 5.72
CA ASP A 17 18.88 -35.10 4.65
C ASP A 17 17.52 -34.42 4.98
N GLU A 18 17.53 -33.09 4.76
CA GLU A 18 16.51 -32.22 4.14
C GLU A 18 15.57 -31.35 5.01
N ASP A 19 15.60 -30.07 4.62
CA ASP A 19 14.94 -28.85 5.09
C ASP A 19 13.40 -28.88 5.07
N PHE A 20 12.75 -28.38 6.13
CA PHE A 20 11.61 -27.49 5.95
C PHE A 20 11.39 -26.61 7.18
N SER A 21 11.79 -25.36 7.04
CA SER A 21 11.39 -24.23 7.88
C SER A 21 9.90 -24.32 8.27
N VAL A 22 9.64 -24.41 9.58
CA VAL A 22 8.28 -24.39 10.14
C VAL A 22 7.70 -22.99 9.94
N VAL A 23 7.09 -22.77 8.77
CA VAL A 23 6.24 -21.60 8.52
C VAL A 23 5.09 -21.62 9.55
N PRO A 24 4.91 -20.56 10.35
CA PRO A 24 3.79 -20.50 11.27
C PRO A 24 2.50 -20.42 10.44
N THR A 25 1.71 -21.48 10.46
CA THR A 25 0.40 -21.54 9.83
C THR A 25 -0.56 -20.64 10.59
N GLN A 26 -0.66 -19.39 10.13
CA GLN A 26 -1.67 -18.46 10.62
C GLN A 26 -3.05 -19.06 10.37
N SER A 27 -3.87 -19.11 11.42
CA SER A 27 -5.22 -19.65 11.33
C SER A 27 -6.08 -18.79 10.39
N PRO A 28 -7.05 -19.36 9.64
CA PRO A 28 -7.91 -18.59 8.73
C PRO A 28 -8.67 -17.47 9.45
N SER A 29 -8.95 -17.64 10.75
CA SER A 29 -9.54 -16.61 11.62
C SER A 29 -8.59 -15.49 12.06
N GLN A 30 -7.27 -15.65 11.90
CA GLN A 30 -6.29 -14.57 12.06
C GLN A 30 -6.10 -13.80 10.74
N VAL A 31 -6.14 -14.48 9.61
CA VAL A 31 -6.17 -13.85 8.28
C VAL A 31 -7.44 -13.02 8.09
N GLN A 32 -8.59 -13.54 8.55
CA GLN A 32 -9.87 -12.82 8.50
C GLN A 32 -9.91 -11.60 9.43
N ARG A 33 -9.31 -11.70 10.63
CA ARG A 33 -9.23 -10.56 11.57
C ARG A 33 -8.28 -9.46 11.11
N ASN A 34 -7.28 -9.79 10.28
CA ASN A 34 -6.42 -8.79 9.64
C ASN A 34 -7.19 -7.93 8.61
N LEU A 35 -8.30 -8.43 8.06
CA LEU A 35 -9.14 -7.71 7.09
C LEU A 35 -10.03 -6.62 7.73
N GLU A 36 -10.32 -6.74 9.03
CA GLU A 36 -11.37 -5.95 9.71
C GLU A 36 -10.84 -4.95 10.75
N SER A 37 -9.58 -5.07 11.18
CA SER A 37 -8.86 -4.01 11.89
C SER A 37 -7.79 -3.40 10.98
N ARG A 38 -8.21 -2.58 10.02
CA ARG A 38 -7.29 -1.94 9.08
C ARG A 38 -6.21 -1.19 9.84
N SER A 39 -4.97 -1.59 9.65
CA SER A 39 -3.86 -0.91 10.32
C SER A 39 -3.74 0.51 9.77
N GLN A 40 -3.37 1.45 10.63
CA GLN A 40 -3.07 2.82 10.22
C GLN A 40 -1.99 2.85 9.11
N GLU A 41 -1.12 1.85 9.07
CA GLU A 41 -0.12 1.64 8.04
C GLU A 41 -0.72 1.34 6.66
N GLU A 42 -1.82 0.59 6.61
CA GLU A 42 -2.50 0.27 5.34
C GLU A 42 -3.20 1.50 4.76
N ILE A 43 -3.81 2.30 5.64
CA ILE A 43 -4.37 3.61 5.25
C ILE A 43 -3.25 4.50 4.71
N ASN A 44 -2.11 4.57 5.39
CA ASN A 44 -0.95 5.34 4.93
C ASN A 44 -0.43 4.83 3.58
N ARG A 45 -0.37 3.51 3.36
CA ARG A 45 -0.03 2.92 2.06
C ARG A 45 -1.01 3.38 0.97
N LYS A 46 -2.32 3.37 1.26
CA LYS A 46 -3.35 3.84 0.33
C LYS A 46 -3.27 5.33 0.04
N VAL A 47 -2.91 6.14 1.03
CA VAL A 47 -2.64 7.57 0.85
C VAL A 47 -1.48 7.78 -0.12
N THR A 48 -0.35 7.09 0.09
CA THR A 48 0.81 7.18 -0.80
C THR A 48 0.48 6.71 -2.21
N GLU A 49 -0.25 5.59 -2.35
CA GLU A 49 -0.72 5.08 -3.65
C GLU A 49 -1.61 6.10 -4.36
N LEU A 50 -2.50 6.78 -3.62
CA LEU A 50 -3.35 7.83 -4.18
C LEU A 50 -2.53 9.03 -4.66
N VAL A 51 -1.59 9.53 -3.85
CA VAL A 51 -0.72 10.66 -4.25
C VAL A 51 0.03 10.32 -5.53
N GLN A 52 0.66 9.14 -5.60
CA GLN A 52 1.38 8.71 -6.80
C GLN A 52 0.45 8.61 -8.02
N PHE A 53 -0.75 8.04 -7.84
CA PHE A 53 -1.75 7.94 -8.90
C PHE A 53 -2.15 9.32 -9.45
N LEU A 54 -2.38 10.29 -8.57
CA LEU A 54 -2.77 11.66 -8.94
C LEU A 54 -1.65 12.36 -9.71
N LEU A 55 -0.39 12.24 -9.26
CA LEU A 55 0.78 12.82 -9.93
C LEU A 55 0.97 12.25 -11.35
N VAL A 56 0.86 10.92 -11.50
CA VAL A 56 0.98 10.27 -12.82
C VAL A 56 -0.14 10.72 -13.77
N LYS A 57 -1.37 10.88 -13.26
CA LYS A 57 -2.51 11.38 -14.05
C LYS A 57 -2.29 12.81 -14.50
N ASP A 58 -1.79 13.69 -13.63
CA ASP A 58 -1.50 15.08 -13.98
C ASP A 58 -0.37 15.20 -15.00
N GLN A 59 0.70 14.42 -14.87
CA GLN A 59 1.80 14.37 -15.85
C GLN A 59 1.31 14.01 -17.25
N LYS A 60 0.35 13.07 -17.33
CA LYS A 60 -0.26 12.65 -18.60
C LYS A 60 -1.38 13.59 -19.07
N LYS A 61 -1.69 14.65 -18.31
CA LYS A 61 -2.81 15.56 -18.54
C LYS A 61 -4.15 14.84 -18.74
N ILE A 62 -4.34 13.75 -17.98
CA ILE A 62 -5.57 12.95 -18.00
C ILE A 62 -6.46 13.43 -16.85
N PRO A 63 -7.75 13.73 -17.11
CA PRO A 63 -8.70 14.06 -16.05
C PRO A 63 -8.81 12.95 -15.01
N ILE A 64 -8.85 13.33 -13.74
CA ILE A 64 -8.92 12.39 -12.61
C ILE A 64 -10.38 12.19 -12.26
N LYS A 65 -10.93 11.01 -12.52
CA LYS A 65 -12.33 10.71 -12.17
C LYS A 65 -12.42 10.06 -10.81
N ARG A 66 -13.43 10.42 -10.00
CA ARG A 66 -13.71 9.75 -8.71
C ARG A 66 -13.84 8.24 -8.85
N VAL A 67 -14.52 7.79 -9.90
CA VAL A 67 -14.70 6.35 -10.19
C VAL A 67 -13.37 5.63 -10.44
N ASP A 68 -12.38 6.30 -11.02
CA ASP A 68 -11.06 5.74 -11.25
C ASP A 68 -10.30 5.61 -9.93
N ILE A 69 -10.34 6.64 -9.08
CA ILE A 69 -9.73 6.62 -7.74
C ILE A 69 -10.31 5.45 -6.93
N LEU A 70 -11.64 5.34 -6.92
CA LEU A 70 -12.35 4.30 -6.18
C LEU A 70 -12.00 2.89 -6.69
N LYS A 71 -11.91 2.69 -8.01
CA LYS A 71 -11.64 1.37 -8.59
C LYS A 71 -10.17 0.97 -8.55
N LYS A 72 -9.25 1.91 -8.73
CA LYS A 72 -7.81 1.59 -8.91
C LYS A 72 -7.06 1.58 -7.58
N VAL A 73 -7.31 2.58 -6.74
CA VAL A 73 -6.57 2.82 -5.50
C VAL A 73 -7.34 2.32 -4.29
N ILE A 74 -8.57 2.80 -4.12
CA ILE A 74 -9.33 2.60 -2.86
C ILE A 74 -9.88 1.19 -2.75
N ARG A 75 -10.49 0.67 -3.82
CA ARG A 75 -11.03 -0.70 -3.94
C ARG A 75 -11.95 -1.07 -2.77
N GLU A 76 -11.47 -1.83 -1.79
CA GLU A 76 -12.19 -2.25 -0.59
C GLU A 76 -12.24 -1.18 0.53
N TYR A 77 -11.38 -0.15 0.49
CA TYR A 77 -11.24 0.88 1.53
C TYR A 77 -12.25 2.05 1.40
N LYS A 78 -13.47 1.79 0.95
CA LYS A 78 -14.44 2.85 0.59
C LYS A 78 -14.97 3.64 1.79
N ASP A 79 -15.07 3.02 2.95
CA ASP A 79 -15.50 3.60 4.22
C ASP A 79 -14.50 4.62 4.77
N VAL A 80 -13.20 4.47 4.50
CA VAL A 80 -12.15 5.44 4.85
C VAL A 80 -11.73 6.32 3.67
N TYR A 81 -12.51 6.32 2.58
CA TYR A 81 -12.21 7.08 1.36
C TYR A 81 -11.91 8.56 1.65
N SER A 82 -12.79 9.20 2.43
CA SER A 82 -12.69 10.62 2.75
C SER A 82 -11.39 10.93 3.48
N GLU A 83 -10.97 10.04 4.39
CA GLU A 83 -9.72 10.20 5.12
C GLU A 83 -8.50 10.06 4.21
N ILE A 84 -8.50 9.05 3.34
CA ILE A 84 -7.40 8.83 2.38
C ILE A 84 -7.25 10.04 1.46
N VAL A 85 -8.36 10.54 0.89
CA VAL A 85 -8.34 11.70 0.00
C VAL A 85 -7.89 12.97 0.73
N ASN A 86 -8.38 13.20 1.95
CA ASN A 86 -7.99 14.38 2.73
C ASN A 86 -6.49 14.37 3.06
N ARG A 87 -5.94 13.21 3.49
CA ARG A 87 -4.51 13.08 3.76
C ARG A 87 -3.67 13.23 2.48
N ALA A 88 -4.09 12.62 1.37
CA ALA A 88 -3.42 12.77 0.09
C ALA A 88 -3.43 14.23 -0.41
N GLY A 89 -4.57 14.93 -0.28
CA GLY A 89 -4.69 16.34 -0.63
C GLY A 89 -3.75 17.23 0.18
N ARG A 90 -3.59 16.97 1.48
CA ARG A 90 -2.61 17.68 2.33
C ARG A 90 -1.18 17.44 1.86
N ILE A 91 -0.82 16.20 1.56
CA ILE A 91 0.53 15.86 1.07
C ILE A 91 0.81 16.55 -0.27
N LEU A 92 -0.15 16.53 -1.20
CA LEU A 92 -0.04 17.25 -2.48
C LEU A 92 0.23 18.74 -2.26
N GLN A 93 -0.50 19.37 -1.34
CA GLN A 93 -0.34 20.79 -1.07
C GLN A 93 0.98 21.11 -0.36
N GLN A 94 1.33 20.35 0.69
CA GLN A 94 2.47 20.65 1.56
C GLN A 94 3.82 20.25 0.95
N VAL A 95 3.87 19.12 0.21
CA VAL A 95 5.12 18.56 -0.31
C VAL A 95 5.34 18.96 -1.78
N PHE A 96 4.27 18.94 -2.59
CA PHE A 96 4.38 19.16 -4.04
C PHE A 96 3.92 20.56 -4.45
N GLY A 97 3.29 21.33 -3.56
CA GLY A 97 2.68 22.61 -3.92
C GLY A 97 1.58 22.47 -4.97
N LEU A 98 0.82 21.36 -4.90
CA LEU A 98 -0.29 21.05 -5.79
C LEU A 98 -1.59 20.95 -5.00
N GLN A 99 -2.68 21.42 -5.59
CA GLN A 99 -4.01 21.26 -5.02
C GLN A 99 -4.90 20.45 -5.96
N MET A 100 -5.68 19.52 -5.40
CA MET A 100 -6.71 18.81 -6.13
C MET A 100 -7.99 19.67 -6.17
N VAL A 101 -8.45 20.01 -7.37
CA VAL A 101 -9.61 20.87 -7.61
C VAL A 101 -10.64 20.12 -8.44
N GLU A 102 -11.90 20.17 -8.03
CA GLU A 102 -13.03 19.61 -8.78
C GLU A 102 -13.46 20.59 -9.88
N ILE A 103 -13.48 20.13 -11.12
CA ILE A 103 -13.89 20.93 -12.29
C ILE A 103 -15.29 20.56 -12.80
N ASP A 104 -15.78 19.38 -12.43
CA ASP A 104 -17.10 18.90 -12.80
C ASP A 104 -17.70 18.13 -11.64
N THR A 105 -18.70 18.75 -11.00
CA THR A 105 -19.42 18.19 -9.85
C THR A 105 -20.40 17.09 -10.24
N LYS A 106 -20.88 17.08 -11.48
CA LYS A 106 -21.83 16.07 -11.98
C LYS A 106 -21.15 14.72 -12.19
N HIS A 107 -19.93 14.75 -12.72
CA HIS A 107 -19.16 13.54 -13.01
C HIS A 107 -18.02 13.28 -12.01
N HIS A 108 -17.87 14.15 -11.00
CA HIS A 108 -16.79 14.12 -10.01
C HIS A 108 -15.41 14.00 -10.66
N ILE A 109 -15.08 15.00 -11.46
CA ILE A 109 -13.80 15.09 -12.18
C ILE A 109 -12.91 16.13 -11.51
N TYR A 110 -11.67 15.74 -11.27
CA TYR A 110 -10.65 16.53 -10.60
C TYR A 110 -9.45 16.76 -11.52
N ILE A 111 -8.72 17.84 -11.24
CA ILE A 111 -7.40 18.17 -11.79
C ILE A 111 -6.46 18.56 -10.66
N LEU A 112 -5.14 18.51 -10.92
CA LEU A 112 -4.16 19.12 -10.02
C LEU A 112 -3.77 20.50 -10.55
N THR A 113 -3.76 21.49 -9.67
CA THR A 113 -3.33 22.86 -9.96
C THR A 113 -2.15 23.25 -9.10
N SER A 114 -1.16 23.92 -9.67
CA SER A 114 -0.03 24.45 -8.91
C SER A 114 -0.49 25.57 -7.98
N THR A 115 -0.16 25.44 -6.69
CA THR A 115 -0.30 26.51 -5.69
C THR A 115 0.99 27.31 -5.52
N LEU A 116 2.08 26.88 -6.17
CA LEU A 116 3.34 27.60 -6.15
C LEU A 116 3.26 28.83 -7.06
N PRO A 117 3.86 29.97 -6.64
CA PRO A 117 3.94 31.15 -7.48
C PRO A 117 4.66 30.78 -8.78
N ARG A 118 4.09 31.23 -9.90
CA ARG A 118 4.73 31.12 -11.21
C ARG A 118 5.99 31.99 -11.16
N VAL A 119 7.16 31.37 -11.17
CA VAL A 119 8.39 32.07 -11.50
C VAL A 119 8.25 32.52 -12.95
N GLU A 120 7.86 33.77 -13.15
CA GLU A 120 7.93 34.39 -14.46
C GLU A 120 9.40 34.41 -14.84
N GLY A 121 9.75 33.74 -15.93
CA GLY A 121 11.10 33.80 -16.48
C GLY A 121 11.40 35.24 -16.90
N GLU A 122 12.02 36.00 -16.01
CA GLU A 122 12.66 37.25 -16.37
C GLU A 122 13.83 36.91 -17.33
N ASN A 123 13.79 37.51 -18.53
CA ASN A 123 14.88 37.62 -19.52
C ASN A 123 15.19 36.44 -20.46
N LEU A 124 14.23 36.03 -21.28
CA LEU A 124 14.51 35.47 -22.62
C LEU A 124 13.69 36.23 -23.68
N LYS A 125 13.95 37.53 -23.81
CA LYS A 125 13.66 38.25 -25.06
C LYS A 125 14.99 38.44 -25.78
N GLN A 126 15.02 37.90 -26.99
CA GLN A 126 16.11 37.87 -27.96
C GLN A 126 16.54 39.26 -28.41
#